data_AF-A0A210PPL9-F1
#
_entry.id   AF-A0A210PPL9-F1
#
_cell.length_a   1.000
_cell.length_b   1.000
_cell.length_c   1.000
_cell.angle_alpha   90.00
_cell.angle_beta   90.00
_cell.angle_gamma   90.00
#
_symmetry.space_group_name_H-M   'P 1'
#
loop_
_entity.id
_entity.type
_entity.pdbx_description
1 polymer ?
#
loop_
_entity_poly.entity_id
_entity_poly.type
_entity_poly.pdbx_seq_one_letter_code
_entity_poly.pdbx_strand_id
1 'polypeptide(L)'
;MIESQVEFEPEFHWPRPNIDWPSKQKRSAIKKIGVNDIAKEPFYWTLSFAACEKELLDGIDIEGTCRKKSQRIMKRLKDDVWCPPGLKSELTSYHLKNVHFWECEDHPSETEWQQELLAARVKSMTYRLLVYIQRGIFPLYFHDGVNLLSSKDKVVLQKITNCLLCFVMVFHSNSSTVLLIVDVLIVLCPNYNSIVS
;
A
#
# COMPACT_ATOMS: atom_id res chain seq x y z
N MET A 1 7.94 21.92 13.50
CA MET A 1 7.91 21.48 12.09
C MET A 1 7.36 22.65 11.30
N ILE A 2 8.10 23.17 10.32
CA ILE A 2 7.61 24.25 9.46
C ILE A 2 6.83 23.58 8.33
N GLU A 3 5.56 23.94 8.19
CA GLU A 3 4.71 23.48 7.10
C GLU A 3 4.02 24.66 6.42
N SER A 4 3.85 24.57 5.10
CA SER A 4 2.99 25.46 4.33
C SER A 4 1.96 24.62 3.58
N GLN A 5 0.80 25.20 3.30
CA GLN A 5 -0.24 24.54 2.51
C GLN A 5 -0.14 25.02 1.06
N VAL A 6 -0.11 24.07 0.13
CA VAL A 6 -0.12 24.32 -1.32
C VAL A 6 -1.35 23.69 -1.95
N GLU A 7 -1.74 24.19 -3.11
CA GLU A 7 -2.89 23.68 -3.84
C GLU A 7 -2.63 22.27 -4.39
N PHE A 8 -3.70 21.57 -4.71
CA PHE A 8 -3.61 20.26 -5.35
C PHE A 8 -3.39 20.45 -6.85
N GLU A 9 -2.13 20.44 -7.27
CA GLU A 9 -1.73 20.80 -8.63
C GLU A 9 -2.10 19.75 -9.69
N PRO A 10 -2.35 20.15 -10.96
CA PRO A 10 -2.61 19.23 -12.06
C PRO A 10 -1.45 18.28 -12.39
N GLU A 11 -0.21 18.70 -12.15
CA GLU A 11 1.03 17.92 -12.39
C GLU A 11 1.15 16.67 -11.52
N PHE A 12 0.35 16.59 -10.46
CA PHE A 12 0.21 15.41 -9.63
C PHE A 12 -0.52 14.26 -10.37
N HIS A 13 -1.17 14.57 -11.50
CA HIS A 13 -1.91 13.63 -12.34
C HIS A 13 -2.96 12.82 -11.57
N TRP A 14 -3.46 13.37 -10.45
CA TRP A 14 -4.49 12.79 -9.62
C TRP A 14 -5.75 13.68 -9.62
N PRO A 15 -6.95 13.11 -9.84
CA PRO A 15 -7.24 11.72 -10.15
C PRO A 15 -6.88 11.33 -11.60
N ARG A 16 -6.65 10.03 -11.85
CA ARG A 16 -6.51 9.51 -13.22
C ARG A 16 -7.85 9.51 -13.97
N PRO A 17 -7.82 9.72 -15.30
CA PRO A 17 -9.02 9.72 -16.14
C PRO A 17 -9.64 8.32 -16.19
N ASN A 18 -10.96 8.25 -16.39
CA ASN A 18 -11.73 7.00 -16.56
C ASN A 18 -11.70 6.02 -15.37
N ILE A 19 -11.25 6.47 -14.20
CA ILE A 19 -11.37 5.70 -12.96
C ILE A 19 -12.52 6.26 -12.14
N ASP A 20 -13.36 5.40 -11.57
CA ASP A 20 -14.51 5.75 -10.72
C ASP A 20 -14.18 5.76 -9.22
N TRP A 21 -13.01 5.28 -8.81
CA TRP A 21 -12.53 5.34 -7.42
C TRP A 21 -11.46 6.43 -7.19
N PRO A 22 -11.54 7.20 -6.10
CA PRO A 22 -12.64 7.26 -5.14
C PRO A 22 -13.83 8.05 -5.75
N SER A 23 -14.94 8.15 -5.02
CA SER A 23 -16.12 8.90 -5.51
C SER A 23 -15.78 10.37 -5.85
N LYS A 24 -16.55 10.99 -6.75
CA LYS A 24 -16.35 12.41 -7.12
C LYS A 24 -16.36 13.33 -5.90
N GLN A 25 -17.23 13.08 -4.93
CA GLN A 25 -17.29 13.83 -3.68
C GLN A 25 -15.97 13.72 -2.89
N LYS A 26 -15.44 12.50 -2.74
CA LYS A 26 -14.17 12.24 -2.06
C LYS A 26 -13.00 12.91 -2.79
N ARG A 27 -13.00 12.92 -4.13
CA ARG A 27 -11.99 13.66 -4.92
C ARG A 27 -12.03 15.16 -4.67
N SER A 28 -13.21 15.76 -4.68
CA SER A 28 -13.39 17.19 -4.39
C SER A 28 -12.95 17.53 -2.96
N ALA A 29 -13.26 16.68 -1.98
CA ALA A 29 -12.80 16.85 -0.60
C ALA A 29 -11.27 16.82 -0.51
N ILE A 30 -10.62 15.83 -1.13
CA ILE A 30 -9.16 15.70 -1.16
C ILE A 30 -8.49 16.92 -1.82
N LYS A 31 -9.00 17.37 -2.98
CA LYS A 31 -8.45 18.57 -3.64
C LYS A 31 -8.59 19.83 -2.79
N LYS A 32 -9.68 19.97 -2.04
CA LYS A 32 -9.91 21.10 -1.12
C LYS A 32 -8.98 21.06 0.09
N ILE A 33 -8.56 19.88 0.55
CA ILE A 33 -7.59 19.74 1.64
C ILE A 33 -6.22 20.29 1.21
N GLY A 34 -5.83 20.11 -0.05
CA GLY A 34 -4.52 20.53 -0.55
C GLY A 34 -3.38 19.66 -0.03
N VAL A 35 -2.16 20.09 -0.30
CA VAL A 35 -0.93 19.35 0.03
C VAL A 35 -0.10 20.17 1.00
N ASN A 36 0.56 19.53 1.95
CA ASN A 36 1.47 20.23 2.85
C ASN A 36 2.88 20.14 2.28
N ASP A 37 3.61 21.25 2.22
CA ASP A 37 5.05 21.25 2.02
C ASP A 37 5.74 21.27 3.39
N ILE A 38 6.60 20.28 3.64
CA ILE A 38 7.21 20.06 4.95
C ILE A 38 8.72 20.21 4.85
N ALA A 39 9.29 21.06 5.71
CA ALA A 39 10.74 21.15 5.85
C ALA A 39 11.30 19.91 6.55
N LYS A 40 12.25 19.23 5.91
CA LYS A 40 13.05 18.13 6.48
C LYS A 40 14.50 18.53 6.68
N GLU A 41 15.13 17.95 7.68
CA GLU A 41 16.57 18.08 7.92
C GLU A 41 17.37 17.28 6.86
N PRO A 42 18.53 17.76 6.38
CA PRO A 42 19.16 19.04 6.66
C PRO A 42 18.84 20.10 5.57
N PHE A 43 17.61 20.62 5.55
CA PHE A 43 17.13 21.72 4.69
C PHE A 43 16.69 21.35 3.27
N TYR A 44 15.71 20.46 3.15
CA TYR A 44 14.93 20.32 1.91
C TYR A 44 13.43 20.30 2.21
N TRP A 45 12.65 20.73 1.22
CA TRP A 45 11.20 20.73 1.25
C TRP A 45 10.68 19.45 0.59
N THR A 46 9.53 18.96 1.06
CA THR A 46 8.94 17.73 0.54
C THR A 46 7.44 17.79 0.70
N LEU A 47 6.76 17.43 -0.39
CA LEU A 47 5.31 17.31 -0.40
C LEU A 47 4.87 16.17 0.53
N SER A 48 3.85 16.46 1.31
CA SER A 48 3.19 15.53 2.22
C SER A 48 1.71 15.50 1.90
N PHE A 49 1.26 14.33 1.47
CA PHE A 49 -0.13 14.04 1.19
C PHE A 49 -0.86 13.47 2.42
N ALA A 50 -0.29 13.56 3.63
CA ALA A 50 -0.80 12.86 4.81
C ALA A 50 -2.29 13.16 5.11
N ALA A 51 -2.70 14.42 4.97
CA ALA A 51 -4.11 14.82 5.16
C ALA A 51 -5.01 14.27 4.04
N CYS A 52 -4.56 14.34 2.79
CA CYS A 52 -5.26 13.74 1.64
C CYS A 52 -5.42 12.22 1.79
N GLU A 53 -4.37 11.53 2.25
CA GLU A 53 -4.36 10.09 2.49
C GLU A 53 -5.31 9.70 3.62
N LYS A 54 -5.40 10.53 4.67
CA LYS A 54 -6.37 10.35 5.76
C LYS A 54 -7.79 10.46 5.23
N GLU A 55 -8.09 11.49 4.45
CA GLU A 55 -9.40 11.67 3.82
C GLU A 55 -9.75 10.49 2.90
N LEU A 56 -8.80 10.02 2.09
CA LEU A 56 -9.00 8.88 1.20
C LEU A 56 -9.35 7.58 1.94
N LEU A 57 -8.74 7.36 3.11
CA LEU A 57 -9.01 6.19 3.96
C LEU A 57 -10.26 6.34 4.85
N ASP A 58 -10.76 7.56 4.99
CA ASP A 58 -11.94 7.82 5.81
C ASP A 58 -13.18 7.20 5.17
N GLY A 59 -13.89 6.37 5.95
CA GLY A 59 -15.06 5.63 5.48
C GLY A 59 -14.78 4.52 4.45
N ILE A 60 -13.52 4.19 4.12
CA ILE A 60 -13.18 3.24 3.03
C ILE A 60 -13.72 1.80 3.21
N ASP A 61 -14.17 1.43 4.42
CA ASP A 61 -14.76 0.13 4.75
C ASP A 61 -16.14 0.28 5.41
N ILE A 62 -16.87 1.38 5.13
CA ILE A 62 -18.18 1.61 5.74
C ILE A 62 -19.17 0.48 5.44
N GLU A 63 -19.05 -0.14 4.26
CA GLU A 63 -19.84 -1.30 3.81
C GLU A 63 -19.28 -2.65 4.30
N GLY A 64 -18.33 -2.65 5.24
CA GLY A 64 -17.76 -3.87 5.81
C GLY A 64 -16.82 -4.63 4.85
N THR A 65 -16.12 -3.93 3.95
CA THR A 65 -15.18 -4.57 3.01
C THR A 65 -13.83 -4.94 3.65
N CYS A 66 -12.97 -5.62 2.90
CA CYS A 66 -11.70 -6.14 3.38
C CYS A 66 -10.50 -5.22 3.09
N ARG A 67 -10.69 -3.95 2.69
CA ARG A 67 -9.59 -3.03 2.33
C ARG A 67 -8.61 -2.80 3.48
N LYS A 68 -9.08 -2.31 4.63
CA LYS A 68 -8.21 -2.10 5.81
C LYS A 68 -7.65 -3.42 6.33
N LYS A 69 -8.39 -4.53 6.25
CA LYS A 69 -7.90 -5.86 6.67
C LYS A 69 -6.74 -6.33 5.78
N SER A 70 -6.88 -6.22 4.46
CA SER A 70 -5.81 -6.48 3.49
C SER A 70 -4.57 -5.66 3.81
N GLN A 71 -4.75 -4.36 4.07
CA GLN A 71 -3.64 -3.46 4.41
C GLN A 71 -2.97 -3.81 5.74
N ARG A 72 -3.72 -4.25 6.76
CA ARG A 72 -3.15 -4.73 8.03
C ARG A 72 -2.31 -6.00 7.82
N ILE A 73 -2.79 -6.94 7.02
CA ILE A 73 -2.04 -8.17 6.70
C ILE A 73 -0.76 -7.84 5.94
N MET A 74 -0.81 -6.95 4.95
CA MET A 74 0.39 -6.52 4.21
C MET A 74 1.47 -5.93 5.13
N LYS A 75 1.07 -5.11 6.12
CA LYS A 75 2.00 -4.58 7.13
C LYS A 75 2.63 -5.70 7.95
N ARG A 76 1.83 -6.66 8.39
CA ARG A 76 2.32 -7.81 9.16
C ARG A 76 3.29 -8.67 8.36
N LEU A 77 2.96 -8.99 7.11
CA LEU A 77 3.85 -9.73 6.21
C LEU A 77 5.18 -9.01 6.02
N LYS A 78 5.18 -7.67 5.92
CA LYS A 78 6.41 -6.89 5.88
C LYS A 78 7.24 -7.07 7.14
N ASP A 79 6.64 -6.92 8.31
CA ASP A 79 7.37 -6.95 9.59
C ASP A 79 7.86 -8.35 9.97
N ASP A 80 7.10 -9.40 9.65
CA ASP A 80 7.38 -10.76 10.13
C ASP A 80 8.07 -11.64 9.07
N VAL A 81 7.83 -11.39 7.78
CA VAL A 81 8.23 -12.30 6.69
C VAL A 81 9.23 -11.66 5.74
N TRP A 82 8.92 -10.48 5.19
CA TRP A 82 9.74 -9.89 4.12
C TRP A 82 10.92 -9.08 4.67
N CYS A 83 10.75 -8.48 5.84
CA CYS A 83 11.74 -7.63 6.49
C CYS A 83 11.79 -7.91 8.00
N PRO A 84 12.17 -9.13 8.43
CA PRO A 84 12.19 -9.52 9.83
C PRO A 84 13.15 -8.63 10.66
N PRO A 85 12.94 -8.54 11.99
CA PRO A 85 13.80 -7.76 12.88
C PRO A 85 15.29 -8.07 12.69
N GLY A 86 16.12 -7.02 12.68
CA GLY A 86 17.56 -7.13 12.44
C GLY A 86 17.98 -7.03 10.97
N LEU A 87 17.03 -7.05 10.02
CA LEU A 87 17.32 -6.74 8.62
C LEU A 87 17.08 -5.25 8.32
N LYS A 88 18.04 -4.61 7.63
CA LYS A 88 17.83 -3.27 7.06
C LYS A 88 16.63 -3.33 6.11
N SER A 89 15.60 -2.52 6.35
CA SER A 89 14.37 -2.50 5.55
C SER A 89 14.30 -1.21 4.72
N GLU A 90 14.37 -1.35 3.40
CA GLU A 90 14.05 -0.25 2.48
C GLU A 90 12.54 -0.08 2.27
N LEU A 91 11.78 -1.13 2.58
CA LEU A 91 10.33 -1.14 2.53
C LEU A 91 9.75 -0.58 3.84
N THR A 92 8.74 0.27 3.71
CA THR A 92 8.09 0.95 4.84
C THR A 92 6.58 0.78 4.75
N SER A 93 5.88 1.07 5.86
CA SER A 93 4.41 1.11 5.85
C SER A 93 3.84 2.11 4.83
N TYR A 94 4.61 3.13 4.45
CA TYR A 94 4.24 4.11 3.44
C TYR A 94 4.17 3.50 2.03
N HIS A 95 5.13 2.65 1.68
CA HIS A 95 5.10 1.88 0.44
C HIS A 95 3.86 0.99 0.37
N LEU A 96 3.56 0.25 1.44
CA LEU A 96 2.38 -0.61 1.49
C LEU A 96 1.08 0.19 1.37
N LYS A 97 1.02 1.38 1.95
CA LYS A 97 -0.14 2.28 1.82
C LYS A 97 -0.36 2.71 0.37
N ASN A 98 0.72 2.98 -0.36
CA ASN A 98 0.64 3.29 -1.78
C ASN A 98 0.20 2.08 -2.62
N VAL A 99 0.69 0.86 -2.32
CA VAL A 99 0.19 -0.37 -2.95
C VAL A 99 -1.32 -0.49 -2.76
N HIS A 100 -1.82 -0.23 -1.55
CA HIS A 100 -3.23 -0.30 -1.22
C HIS A 100 -4.09 0.70 -2.01
N PHE A 101 -3.62 1.94 -2.17
CA PHE A 101 -4.35 2.92 -2.97
C PHE A 101 -4.39 2.54 -4.45
N TRP A 102 -3.28 2.09 -5.02
CA TRP A 102 -3.26 1.56 -6.39
C TRP A 102 -4.19 0.35 -6.56
N GLU A 103 -4.22 -0.55 -5.57
CA GLU A 103 -5.12 -1.70 -5.62
C GLU A 103 -6.60 -1.30 -5.56
N CYS A 104 -6.95 -0.29 -4.76
CA CYS A 104 -8.30 0.26 -4.70
C CYS A 104 -8.70 0.98 -6.00
N GLU A 105 -7.75 1.63 -6.67
CA GLU A 105 -8.00 2.27 -7.97
C GLU A 105 -8.29 1.23 -9.06
N ASP A 106 -7.55 0.11 -9.06
CA ASP A 106 -7.76 -0.99 -10.02
C ASP A 106 -9.00 -1.86 -9.72
N HIS A 107 -9.47 -1.86 -8.46
CA HIS A 107 -10.66 -2.58 -8.02
C HIS A 107 -11.64 -1.61 -7.33
N PRO A 108 -12.30 -0.74 -8.11
CA PRO A 108 -13.08 0.36 -7.58
C PRO A 108 -14.37 -0.08 -6.86
N SER A 109 -14.91 -1.26 -7.19
CA SER A 109 -16.20 -1.73 -6.67
C SER A 109 -16.07 -2.32 -5.27
N GLU A 110 -17.07 -2.12 -4.42
CA GLU A 110 -17.13 -2.77 -3.10
C GLU A 110 -17.25 -4.30 -3.21
N THR A 111 -17.88 -4.82 -4.27
CA THR A 111 -18.01 -6.27 -4.51
C THR A 111 -16.66 -6.94 -4.73
N GLU A 112 -15.66 -6.20 -5.18
CA GLU A 112 -14.31 -6.72 -5.39
C GLU A 112 -13.51 -6.83 -4.10
N TRP A 113 -14.06 -6.35 -2.98
CA TRP A 113 -13.42 -6.33 -1.66
C TRP A 113 -14.27 -7.00 -0.59
N GLN A 114 -15.20 -7.87 -0.97
CA GLN A 114 -15.90 -8.74 -0.03
C GLN A 114 -14.91 -9.53 0.84
N GLN A 115 -15.32 -9.93 2.05
CA GLN A 115 -14.41 -10.55 3.03
C GLN A 115 -13.80 -11.85 2.52
N GLU A 116 -14.51 -12.57 1.67
CA GLU A 116 -14.11 -13.83 1.03
C GLU A 116 -12.95 -13.60 0.03
N LEU A 117 -12.84 -12.39 -0.51
CA LEU A 117 -11.77 -11.99 -1.44
C LEU A 117 -10.51 -11.48 -0.74
N LEU A 118 -10.48 -11.42 0.60
CA LEU A 118 -9.32 -10.96 1.37
C LEU A 118 -8.02 -11.62 0.90
N ALA A 119 -8.06 -12.93 0.65
CA ALA A 119 -6.87 -13.66 0.22
C ALA A 119 -6.40 -13.29 -1.18
N ALA A 120 -7.34 -13.11 -2.10
CA ALA A 120 -7.06 -12.64 -3.45
C ALA A 120 -6.48 -11.22 -3.42
N ARG A 121 -6.98 -10.33 -2.56
CA ARG A 121 -6.48 -8.95 -2.40
C ARG A 121 -5.08 -8.89 -1.81
N VAL A 122 -4.80 -9.65 -0.76
CA VAL A 122 -3.43 -9.73 -0.21
C VAL A 122 -2.46 -10.28 -1.25
N LYS A 123 -2.85 -11.31 -2.01
CA LYS A 123 -2.03 -11.90 -3.08
C LYS A 123 -1.72 -10.89 -4.19
N SER A 124 -2.75 -10.21 -4.71
CA SER A 124 -2.60 -9.21 -5.79
C SER A 124 -1.77 -8.01 -5.33
N MET A 125 -2.00 -7.47 -4.13
CA MET A 125 -1.16 -6.42 -3.55
C MET A 125 0.30 -6.84 -3.40
N THR A 126 0.55 -8.09 -2.98
CA THR A 126 1.92 -8.62 -2.86
C THR A 126 2.58 -8.73 -4.23
N TYR A 127 1.85 -9.21 -5.25
CA TYR A 127 2.35 -9.28 -6.61
C TYR A 127 2.63 -7.89 -7.20
N ARG A 128 1.75 -6.90 -6.98
CA ARG A 128 1.96 -5.51 -7.38
C ARG A 128 3.25 -4.96 -6.78
N LEU A 129 3.46 -5.16 -5.47
CA LEU A 129 4.69 -4.73 -4.80
C LEU A 129 5.92 -5.38 -5.42
N LEU A 130 5.88 -6.69 -5.68
CA LEU A 130 6.96 -7.42 -6.34
C LEU A 130 7.30 -6.81 -7.71
N VAL A 131 6.29 -6.53 -8.54
CA VAL A 131 6.47 -5.94 -9.87
C VAL A 131 7.09 -4.54 -9.77
N TYR A 132 6.65 -3.70 -8.84
CA TYR A 132 7.26 -2.37 -8.64
C TYR A 132 8.73 -2.46 -8.25
N ILE A 133 9.08 -3.38 -7.35
CA ILE A 133 10.47 -3.56 -6.91
C ILE A 133 11.33 -4.10 -8.06
N GLN A 134 10.86 -5.12 -8.80
CA GLN A 134 11.60 -5.70 -9.92
C GLN A 134 11.85 -4.71 -11.05
N ARG A 135 10.87 -3.83 -11.33
CA ARG A 135 11.02 -2.77 -12.33
C ARG A 135 11.82 -1.58 -11.83
N GLY A 136 12.01 -1.45 -10.51
CA GLY A 136 12.62 -0.28 -9.89
C GLY A 136 11.77 0.99 -9.99
N ILE A 137 10.48 0.86 -10.31
CA ILE A 137 9.55 1.98 -10.49
C ILE A 137 8.34 1.74 -9.60
N PHE A 138 8.18 2.57 -8.57
CA PHE A 138 7.01 2.59 -7.71
C PHE A 138 6.46 4.02 -7.62
N PRO A 139 5.44 4.36 -8.44
CA PRO A 139 4.85 5.70 -8.42
C PRO A 139 4.13 5.98 -7.09
N LEU A 140 4.36 7.17 -6.53
CA LEU A 140 3.57 7.73 -5.45
C LEU A 140 2.12 7.92 -5.94
N TYR A 141 1.14 7.42 -5.19
CA TYR A 141 -0.25 7.37 -5.62
C TYR A 141 -0.83 8.74 -6.00
N PHE A 142 -0.55 9.76 -5.18
CA PHE A 142 -1.02 11.11 -5.45
C PHE A 142 -0.15 11.88 -6.44
N HIS A 143 1.05 11.42 -6.78
CA HIS A 143 1.93 12.08 -7.76
C HIS A 143 2.78 11.05 -8.49
N ASP A 144 2.31 10.60 -9.65
CA ASP A 144 2.89 9.46 -10.38
C ASP A 144 4.29 9.72 -10.95
N GLY A 145 4.69 10.99 -11.10
CA GLY A 145 6.06 11.40 -11.43
C GLY A 145 7.10 11.14 -10.34
N VAL A 146 6.68 10.84 -9.10
CA VAL A 146 7.58 10.55 -7.97
C VAL A 146 7.74 9.05 -7.79
N ASN A 147 8.97 8.54 -7.98
CA ASN A 147 9.30 7.14 -7.72
C ASN A 147 9.78 6.93 -6.28
N LEU A 148 9.01 6.19 -5.49
CA LEU A 148 9.26 5.87 -4.07
C LEU A 148 10.52 5.01 -3.85
N LEU A 149 11.04 4.35 -4.89
CA LEU A 149 12.24 3.51 -4.81
C LEU A 149 13.55 4.25 -5.16
N SER A 150 13.50 5.51 -5.59
CA SER A 150 14.64 6.22 -6.20
C SER A 150 15.90 6.28 -5.34
N SER A 151 15.75 6.38 -4.02
CA SER A 151 16.87 6.50 -3.06
C SER A 151 17.14 5.21 -2.26
N LYS A 152 16.53 4.09 -2.66
CA LYS A 152 16.57 2.84 -1.91
C LYS A 152 17.75 1.97 -2.32
N ASP A 153 18.31 1.27 -1.34
CA ASP A 153 19.40 0.32 -1.54
C ASP A 153 18.95 -0.88 -2.38
N LYS A 154 19.48 -0.99 -3.61
CA LYS A 154 19.12 -2.04 -4.57
C LYS A 154 19.44 -3.44 -4.06
N VAL A 155 20.50 -3.61 -3.26
CA VAL A 155 20.87 -4.92 -2.70
C VAL A 155 19.83 -5.36 -1.67
N VAL A 156 19.37 -4.43 -0.82
CA VAL A 156 18.30 -4.70 0.13
C VAL A 156 16.98 -4.99 -0.58
N LEU A 157 16.63 -4.21 -1.61
CA LEU A 157 15.44 -4.45 -2.43
C LEU A 157 15.46 -5.82 -3.12
N GLN A 158 16.63 -6.29 -3.57
CA GLN A 158 16.75 -7.63 -4.15
C GLN A 158 16.49 -8.73 -3.12
N LYS A 159 16.94 -8.56 -1.86
CA LYS A 159 16.63 -9.51 -0.79
C LYS A 159 15.12 -9.58 -0.53
N ILE A 160 14.46 -8.42 -0.47
CA ILE A 160 13.00 -8.32 -0.31
C ILE A 160 12.28 -8.98 -1.49
N THR A 161 12.77 -8.78 -2.72
CA THR A 161 12.24 -9.43 -3.93
C THR A 161 12.27 -10.95 -3.82
N ASN A 162 13.36 -11.53 -3.32
CA ASN A 162 13.47 -12.97 -3.14
C ASN A 162 12.45 -13.49 -2.11
N CYS A 163 12.25 -12.77 -0.99
CA CYS A 163 11.22 -13.10 0.00
C CYS A 163 9.80 -13.04 -0.59
N LEU A 164 9.50 -11.99 -1.37
CA LEU A 164 8.21 -11.83 -2.04
C LEU A 164 7.96 -12.94 -3.07
N LEU A 165 8.98 -13.33 -3.85
CA LEU A 165 8.88 -14.44 -4.81
C LEU A 165 8.57 -15.76 -4.12
N CYS A 166 9.28 -16.10 -3.05
CA CYS A 166 8.99 -17.29 -2.26
C CYS A 166 7.54 -17.31 -1.75
N PHE A 167 7.07 -16.17 -1.23
CA PHE A 167 5.69 -16.04 -0.77
C PHE A 167 4.68 -16.25 -1.91
N VAL A 168 4.87 -15.57 -3.05
CA VAL A 168 3.97 -15.70 -4.21
C VAL A 168 3.96 -17.12 -4.78
N MET A 169 5.10 -17.83 -4.76
CA MET A 169 5.19 -19.23 -5.17
C MET A 169 4.36 -20.16 -4.27
N VAL A 170 4.44 -19.98 -2.96
CA VAL A 170 3.62 -20.75 -1.98
C VAL A 170 2.12 -20.54 -2.22
N PHE A 171 1.71 -19.32 -2.62
CA PHE A 171 0.32 -19.00 -3.00
C PHE A 171 -0.15 -19.62 -4.33
N HIS A 172 0.75 -20.04 -5.22
CA HIS A 172 0.38 -20.69 -6.48
C HIS A 172 0.28 -22.21 -6.33
N SER A 173 1.13 -22.81 -5.50
CA SER A 173 1.20 -24.28 -5.36
C SER A 173 0.06 -24.89 -4.54
N ASN A 174 -0.70 -24.09 -3.78
CA ASN A 174 -1.78 -24.60 -2.94
C ASN A 174 -3.12 -23.93 -3.30
N SER A 175 -4.02 -24.67 -3.95
CA SER A 175 -5.31 -24.15 -4.48
C SER A 175 -6.42 -23.91 -3.44
N SER A 176 -6.18 -24.21 -2.16
CA SER A 176 -7.17 -24.01 -1.08
C SER A 176 -6.95 -22.66 -0.38
N THR A 177 -7.32 -21.57 -1.06
CA THR A 177 -6.80 -20.21 -0.87
C THR A 177 -7.18 -19.49 0.45
N VAL A 178 -8.08 -20.06 1.26
CA VAL A 178 -8.50 -19.44 2.53
C VAL A 178 -7.78 -20.06 3.74
N LEU A 179 -7.61 -21.38 3.75
CA LEU A 179 -6.88 -22.08 4.82
C LEU A 179 -5.41 -21.65 4.83
N LEU A 180 -4.80 -21.38 3.67
CA LEU A 180 -3.38 -21.00 3.61
C LEU A 180 -3.06 -19.61 4.11
N ILE A 181 -3.96 -18.63 4.08
CA ILE A 181 -3.61 -17.34 4.72
C ILE A 181 -3.61 -17.51 6.23
N VAL A 182 -4.56 -18.29 6.73
CA VAL A 182 -4.61 -18.68 8.14
C VAL A 182 -3.39 -19.53 8.48
N ASP A 183 -3.04 -20.55 7.69
CA ASP A 183 -1.89 -21.42 7.93
C ASP A 183 -0.56 -20.71 7.71
N VAL A 184 -0.40 -19.86 6.69
CA VAL A 184 0.82 -19.07 6.45
C VAL A 184 0.97 -18.00 7.52
N LEU A 185 -0.11 -17.33 7.96
CA LEU A 185 -0.03 -16.39 9.06
C LEU A 185 0.10 -17.08 10.43
N ILE A 186 -0.45 -18.29 10.64
CA ILE A 186 -0.27 -19.06 11.89
C ILE A 186 1.13 -19.67 11.94
N VAL A 187 1.65 -20.21 10.82
CA VAL A 187 2.97 -20.84 10.73
C VAL A 187 4.09 -19.79 10.71
N LEU A 188 3.89 -18.62 10.08
CA LEU A 188 4.91 -17.57 10.00
C LEU A 188 4.74 -16.45 11.05
N CYS A 189 3.54 -16.24 11.61
CA CYS A 189 3.27 -15.21 12.62
C CYS A 189 2.57 -15.83 13.87
N PRO A 190 3.31 -16.21 14.93
CA PRO A 190 2.76 -16.87 16.12
C PRO A 190 1.63 -16.12 16.86
N ASN A 191 1.41 -14.83 16.54
CA ASN A 191 0.40 -13.96 17.14
C ASN A 191 -0.83 -13.74 16.24
N TYR A 192 -1.13 -14.63 15.29
CA TYR A 192 -2.25 -14.51 14.35
C TYR A 192 -3.62 -14.17 15.01
N ASN A 193 -3.90 -14.73 16.19
CA ASN A 193 -5.19 -14.55 16.85
C ASN A 193 -5.49 -13.11 17.31
N SER A 194 -4.50 -12.23 17.47
CA SER A 194 -4.72 -10.81 17.76
C SER A 194 -4.98 -9.95 16.51
N ILE A 195 -4.96 -10.55 15.33
CA ILE A 195 -5.10 -9.89 14.01
C ILE A 195 -6.55 -9.99 13.50
N VAL A 196 -7.29 -11.01 13.93
CA VAL A 196 -8.64 -11.32 13.46
C VAL A 196 -9.75 -10.72 14.36
N SER A 197 -9.40 -10.34 15.60
CA SER A 197 -10.21 -9.55 16.53
C SER A 197 -10.17 -8.06 16.20
#